data_AF-A0AAJ2ULF0-F1
#
_entry.id   AF-A0AAJ2ULF0-F1
#
_cell.length_a   1.000
_cell.length_b   1.000
_cell.length_c   1.000
_cell.angle_alpha   90.00
_cell.angle_beta   90.00
_cell.angle_gamma   90.00
#
_symmetry.space_group_name_H-M   'P 1'
#
loop_
_entity.id
_entity.type
_entity.pdbx_description
1 polymer ?
#
loop_
_entity_poly.entity_id
_entity_poly.type
_entity_poly.pdbx_seq_one_letter_code
_entity_poly.pdbx_strand_id
1 'polypeptide(L)'
;MVHVATTISTVQDIELTDTIHDELAERQLLPAEHVVDSGYISPARIERAQRVHGITLLGPVVADHSSQAKAGAGFGKAAFTIDWDNEQAICPRGATSVSWTELKMKGNTYLQARFAEADCRSCPDRTQCTSSATRPRSVAVLPRPLHQIQTRNRLDQQTEQWQRSYAIRAGIEATLSQNVRVHGLRRSRYRGLARTHVQHVLTAMACNVARIADWIDTAPRTRRRATYFRTLCSATA
;
A
#
# COMPACT_ATOMS: atom_id res chain seq x y z
N MET A 1 1.08 -21.63 0.18
CA MET A 1 -0.09 -20.97 -0.39
C MET A 1 -1.34 -21.61 0.18
N VAL A 2 -2.16 -20.79 0.83
CA VAL A 2 -3.40 -21.23 1.51
C VAL A 2 -4.66 -20.79 0.78
N HIS A 3 -4.52 -19.85 -0.17
CA HIS A 3 -5.59 -19.26 -0.96
C HIS A 3 -5.14 -19.11 -2.42
N VAL A 4 -6.07 -19.28 -3.35
CA VAL A 4 -5.89 -19.05 -4.79
C VAL A 4 -7.14 -18.36 -5.32
N ALA A 5 -7.00 -17.15 -5.83
CA ALA A 5 -8.04 -16.48 -6.61
C ALA A 5 -7.72 -16.56 -8.10
N THR A 6 -8.74 -16.62 -8.96
CA THR A 6 -8.56 -16.63 -10.42
C THR A 6 -9.59 -15.71 -11.06
N THR A 7 -9.10 -14.63 -11.67
CA THR A 7 -9.91 -13.58 -12.26
C THR A 7 -9.64 -13.43 -13.76
N ILE A 8 -10.48 -12.66 -14.43
CA ILE A 8 -10.15 -12.14 -15.76
C ILE A 8 -9.02 -11.12 -15.67
N SER A 9 -8.26 -10.96 -16.74
CA SER A 9 -7.04 -10.13 -16.76
C SER A 9 -7.25 -8.63 -16.50
N THR A 10 -8.48 -8.14 -16.59
CA THR A 10 -8.80 -6.72 -16.37
C THR A 10 -9.07 -6.39 -14.91
N VAL A 11 -9.26 -7.39 -14.04
CA VAL A 11 -9.43 -7.19 -12.60
C VAL A 11 -8.06 -7.04 -11.96
N GLN A 12 -7.84 -5.95 -11.24
CA GLN A 12 -6.58 -5.76 -10.52
C GLN A 12 -6.54 -6.67 -9.30
N ASP A 13 -5.39 -7.30 -9.06
CA ASP A 13 -5.12 -8.14 -7.89
C ASP A 13 -5.40 -7.41 -6.56
N ILE A 14 -5.11 -6.11 -6.51
CA ILE A 14 -5.37 -5.21 -5.39
C ILE A 14 -6.86 -5.21 -4.96
N GLU A 15 -7.79 -5.36 -5.91
CA GLU A 15 -9.23 -5.40 -5.64
C GLU A 15 -9.64 -6.64 -4.84
N LEU A 16 -8.82 -7.69 -4.85
CA LEU A 16 -9.15 -8.96 -4.22
C LEU A 16 -8.72 -9.05 -2.75
N THR A 17 -8.00 -8.07 -2.23
CA THR A 17 -7.47 -8.11 -0.85
C THR A 17 -8.57 -8.42 0.18
N ASP A 18 -9.69 -7.70 0.07
CA ASP A 18 -10.82 -7.83 0.99
C ASP A 18 -11.53 -9.18 0.81
N THR A 19 -11.77 -9.60 -0.43
CA THR A 19 -12.36 -10.91 -0.76
C THR A 19 -11.50 -12.05 -0.25
N ILE A 20 -10.17 -11.97 -0.40
CA ILE A 20 -9.25 -13.00 0.09
C ILE A 20 -9.33 -13.09 1.62
N HIS A 21 -9.42 -11.98 2.33
CA HIS A 21 -9.62 -11.99 3.78
C HIS A 21 -10.94 -12.64 4.17
N ASP A 22 -12.03 -12.30 3.49
CA ASP A 22 -13.35 -12.89 3.74
C ASP A 22 -13.34 -14.42 3.52
N GLU A 23 -12.81 -14.88 2.39
CA GLU A 23 -12.72 -16.33 2.05
C GLU A 23 -11.74 -17.09 2.98
N LEU A 24 -10.69 -16.44 3.48
CA LEU A 24 -9.80 -17.03 4.48
C LEU A 24 -10.49 -17.14 5.85
N ALA A 25 -11.35 -16.18 6.21
CA ALA A 25 -12.15 -16.22 7.44
C ALA A 25 -13.12 -17.40 7.43
N GLU A 26 -13.85 -17.59 6.33
CA GLU A 26 -14.76 -18.73 6.14
C GLU A 26 -14.06 -20.08 6.32
N ARG A 27 -12.79 -20.15 5.91
CA ARG A 27 -11.96 -21.36 6.00
C ARG A 27 -11.16 -21.47 7.29
N GLN A 28 -11.28 -20.52 8.22
CA GLN A 28 -10.51 -20.45 9.47
C GLN A 28 -9.00 -20.44 9.25
N LEU A 29 -8.55 -19.75 8.19
CA LEU A 29 -7.15 -19.65 7.77
C LEU A 29 -6.66 -18.19 7.76
N LEU A 30 -7.29 -17.32 8.54
CA LEU A 30 -6.88 -15.93 8.67
C LEU A 30 -5.45 -15.82 9.21
N PRO A 31 -4.58 -15.03 8.58
CA PRO A 31 -3.29 -14.70 9.18
C PRO A 31 -3.47 -13.62 10.25
N ALA A 32 -2.65 -13.66 11.30
CA ALA A 32 -2.58 -12.55 12.26
C ALA A 32 -2.03 -11.26 11.61
N GLU A 33 -1.12 -11.41 10.64
CA GLU A 33 -0.53 -10.33 9.88
C GLU A 33 -0.47 -10.69 8.39
N HIS A 34 -0.89 -9.78 7.51
CA HIS A 34 -0.79 -9.92 6.07
C HIS A 34 0.15 -8.85 5.51
N VAL A 35 1.32 -9.28 5.02
CA VAL A 35 2.34 -8.38 4.45
C VAL A 35 2.12 -8.23 2.95
N VAL A 36 1.97 -7.00 2.47
CA VAL A 36 1.62 -6.69 1.07
C VAL A 36 2.42 -5.51 0.51
N ASP A 37 2.48 -5.41 -0.83
CA ASP A 37 3.10 -4.27 -1.51
C ASP A 37 2.27 -2.98 -1.35
N SER A 38 2.88 -1.83 -1.64
CA SER A 38 2.24 -0.50 -1.49
C SER A 38 0.91 -0.35 -2.20
N GLY A 39 0.72 -1.00 -3.36
CA GLY A 39 -0.52 -0.91 -4.13
C GLY A 39 -1.73 -1.51 -3.40
N TYR A 40 -1.50 -2.47 -2.52
CA TYR A 40 -2.54 -3.15 -1.75
C TYR A 40 -2.94 -2.37 -0.49
N ILE A 41 -2.19 -1.33 -0.13
CA ILE A 41 -2.39 -0.57 1.10
C ILE A 41 -3.22 0.68 0.85
N SER A 42 -4.27 0.84 1.66
CA SER A 42 -4.94 2.12 1.88
C SER A 42 -5.38 2.20 3.34
N PRO A 43 -5.54 3.41 3.93
CA PRO A 43 -6.06 3.52 5.29
C PRO A 43 -7.41 2.83 5.49
N ALA A 44 -8.27 2.84 4.47
CA ALA A 44 -9.56 2.15 4.51
C ALA A 44 -9.41 0.61 4.56
N ARG A 45 -8.46 0.03 3.80
CA ARG A 45 -8.20 -1.42 3.87
C ARG A 45 -7.54 -1.83 5.18
N ILE A 46 -6.64 -1.02 5.72
CA ILE A 46 -6.04 -1.26 7.04
C ILE A 46 -7.13 -1.24 8.12
N GLU A 47 -8.00 -0.24 8.09
CA GLU A 47 -9.15 -0.14 8.99
C GLU A 47 -10.05 -1.37 8.90
N ARG A 48 -10.45 -1.74 7.68
CA ARG A 48 -11.35 -2.88 7.44
C ARG A 48 -10.72 -4.20 7.88
N ALA A 49 -9.48 -4.48 7.48
CA ALA A 49 -8.77 -5.72 7.82
C ALA A 49 -8.68 -5.91 9.33
N GLN A 50 -8.35 -4.84 10.08
CA GLN A 50 -8.31 -4.88 11.53
C GLN A 50 -9.70 -5.01 12.16
N ARG A 51 -10.67 -4.22 11.72
CA ARG A 51 -12.01 -4.18 12.32
C ARG A 51 -12.83 -5.43 12.06
N VAL A 52 -12.78 -5.95 10.84
CA VAL A 52 -13.62 -7.08 10.41
C VAL A 52 -12.98 -8.41 10.80
N HIS A 53 -11.67 -8.54 10.61
CA HIS A 53 -10.97 -9.83 10.71
C HIS A 53 -9.84 -9.87 11.74
N GLY A 54 -9.53 -8.74 12.40
CA GLY A 54 -8.40 -8.67 13.35
C GLY A 54 -7.03 -8.81 12.70
N ILE A 55 -6.93 -8.61 11.38
CA ILE A 55 -5.68 -8.78 10.62
C ILE A 55 -4.87 -7.49 10.64
N THR A 56 -3.60 -7.60 11.06
CA THR A 56 -2.62 -6.52 10.82
C THR A 56 -2.25 -6.50 9.34
N LEU A 57 -2.77 -5.54 8.57
CA LEU A 57 -2.39 -5.37 7.16
C LEU A 57 -1.13 -4.51 7.06
N LEU A 58 0.02 -5.15 6.88
CA LEU A 58 1.33 -4.52 6.88
C LEU A 58 1.80 -4.20 5.46
N GLY A 59 2.06 -2.93 5.19
CA GLY A 59 2.71 -2.51 3.96
C GLY A 59 2.91 -1.00 3.89
N PRO A 60 3.74 -0.52 2.95
CA PRO A 60 4.09 0.89 2.85
C PRO A 60 2.91 1.71 2.33
N VAL A 61 2.50 2.70 3.12
CA VAL A 61 1.60 3.77 2.67
C VAL A 61 2.42 4.77 1.86
N VAL A 62 2.15 4.85 0.56
CA VAL A 62 2.87 5.75 -0.35
C VAL A 62 2.87 7.20 0.17
N ALA A 63 4.04 7.82 0.14
CA ALA A 63 4.23 9.21 0.53
C ALA A 63 3.40 10.16 -0.36
N ASP A 64 3.10 11.34 0.17
CA ASP A 64 2.45 12.39 -0.62
C ASP A 64 3.40 12.83 -1.74
N HIS A 65 3.10 12.43 -2.99
CA HIS A 65 3.86 12.79 -4.18
C HIS A 65 3.38 14.10 -4.83
N SER A 66 2.58 14.91 -4.13
CA SER A 66 2.18 16.24 -4.64
C SER A 66 3.42 17.08 -4.99
N SER A 67 3.32 17.91 -6.03
CA SER A 67 4.43 18.79 -6.43
C SER A 67 4.89 19.69 -5.27
N GLN A 68 3.97 20.08 -4.38
CA GLN A 68 4.26 20.84 -3.18
C GLN A 68 5.08 20.06 -2.14
N ALA A 69 4.88 18.73 -2.03
CA ALA A 69 5.70 17.88 -1.17
C ALA A 69 7.05 17.50 -1.80
N LYS A 70 7.13 17.40 -3.14
CA LYS A 70 8.35 17.06 -3.88
C LYS A 70 9.41 18.17 -3.91
N ALA A 71 9.00 19.43 -3.84
CA ALA A 71 9.92 20.56 -3.98
C ALA A 71 10.87 20.77 -2.79
N GLY A 72 10.70 20.06 -1.66
CA GLY A 72 11.50 20.24 -0.44
C GLY A 72 11.35 21.61 0.25
N ALA A 73 10.81 22.60 -0.46
CA ALA A 73 10.61 23.99 -0.06
C ALA A 73 9.14 24.44 -0.17
N GLY A 74 8.21 23.53 -0.51
CA GLY A 74 6.79 23.82 -0.64
C GLY A 74 5.96 23.33 0.56
N PHE A 75 4.86 24.01 0.87
CA PHE A 75 3.97 23.60 1.95
C PHE A 75 3.03 22.47 1.50
N GLY A 76 3.50 21.23 1.66
CA GLY A 76 2.70 20.01 1.51
C GLY A 76 1.59 19.88 2.58
N LYS A 77 0.75 18.85 2.47
CA LYS A 77 -0.39 18.66 3.40
C LYS A 77 0.03 18.54 4.87
N ALA A 78 1.19 17.93 5.12
CA ALA A 78 1.72 17.74 6.47
C ALA A 78 2.08 19.06 7.20
N ALA A 79 2.22 20.17 6.47
CA ALA A 79 2.48 21.48 7.07
C ALA A 79 1.21 22.16 7.62
N PHE A 80 0.02 21.63 7.31
CA PHE A 80 -1.26 22.17 7.78
C PHE A 80 -1.71 21.40 9.01
N THR A 81 -2.09 22.13 10.05
CA THR A 81 -2.68 21.55 11.25
C THR A 81 -4.18 21.38 11.03
N ILE A 82 -4.72 20.21 11.36
CA ILE A 82 -6.15 19.94 11.23
C ILE A 82 -6.79 19.98 12.61
N ASP A 83 -7.69 20.94 12.80
CA ASP A 83 -8.58 21.03 13.94
C ASP A 83 -9.88 20.28 13.58
N TRP A 84 -9.99 19.05 14.07
CA TRP A 84 -11.14 18.20 13.78
C TRP A 84 -12.39 18.61 14.53
N ASP A 85 -12.25 19.25 15.68
CA ASP A 85 -13.37 19.56 16.56
C ASP A 85 -14.10 20.82 16.08
N ASN A 86 -13.35 21.76 15.47
CA ASN A 86 -13.91 22.93 14.79
C ASN A 86 -14.06 22.77 13.27
N GLU A 87 -13.77 21.59 12.73
CA GLU A 87 -13.82 21.28 11.29
C GLU A 87 -13.02 22.28 10.44
N GLN A 88 -11.78 22.55 10.83
CA GLN A 88 -10.95 23.57 10.20
C GLN A 88 -9.52 23.09 9.96
N ALA A 89 -8.87 23.67 8.95
CA ALA A 89 -7.44 23.53 8.74
C ALA A 89 -6.74 24.87 8.98
N ILE A 90 -5.60 24.83 9.67
CA ILE A 90 -4.76 25.97 9.99
C ILE A 90 -3.49 25.87 9.14
N CYS A 91 -3.17 26.93 8.40
CA CYS A 91 -1.97 26.97 7.56
C CYS A 91 -0.70 27.27 8.39
N PRO A 92 0.50 27.07 7.84
CA PRO A 92 1.77 27.37 8.52
C PRO A 92 1.93 28.82 9.00
N ARG A 93 1.18 29.76 8.40
CA ARG A 93 1.16 31.19 8.76
C ARG A 93 0.06 31.55 9.77
N GLY A 94 -0.74 30.57 10.22
CA GLY A 94 -1.79 30.75 11.22
C GLY A 94 -3.18 31.11 10.68
N ALA A 95 -3.33 31.35 9.37
CA ALA A 95 -4.66 31.56 8.79
C ALA A 95 -5.49 30.28 8.83
N THR A 96 -6.80 30.41 9.03
CA THR A 96 -7.73 29.29 9.21
C THR A 96 -8.62 29.14 7.97
N SER A 97 -8.99 27.90 7.64
CA SER A 97 -9.87 27.63 6.50
C SER A 97 -11.27 28.20 6.72
N VAL A 98 -11.88 28.73 5.66
CA VAL A 98 -13.23 29.30 5.67
C VAL A 98 -14.32 28.32 5.23
N SER A 99 -13.94 27.15 4.73
CA SER A 99 -14.89 26.11 4.35
C SER A 99 -14.36 24.72 4.65
N TRP A 100 -15.23 23.83 5.08
CA TRP A 100 -14.97 22.41 5.29
C TRP A 100 -16.09 21.60 4.65
N THR A 101 -15.77 20.85 3.60
CA THR A 101 -16.79 20.16 2.80
C THR A 101 -16.33 18.78 2.40
N GLU A 102 -17.25 17.82 2.34
CA GLU A 102 -16.97 16.52 1.77
C GLU A 102 -16.63 16.62 0.27
N LEU A 103 -15.65 15.83 -0.14
CA LEU A 103 -15.16 15.74 -1.50
C LEU A 103 -14.95 14.28 -1.86
N LYS A 104 -15.65 13.79 -2.88
CA LYS A 104 -15.45 12.45 -3.42
C LYS A 104 -14.38 12.47 -4.51
N MET A 105 -13.28 11.73 -4.31
CA MET A 105 -12.19 11.60 -5.28
C MET A 105 -11.78 10.15 -5.43
N LYS A 106 -11.77 9.65 -6.67
CA LYS A 106 -11.30 8.29 -7.00
C LYS A 106 -11.92 7.21 -6.10
N GLY A 107 -13.24 7.32 -5.86
CA GLY A 107 -13.99 6.38 -5.01
C GLY A 107 -13.84 6.57 -3.49
N ASN A 108 -12.99 7.49 -3.02
CA ASN A 108 -12.79 7.77 -1.60
C ASN A 108 -13.44 9.10 -1.19
N THR A 109 -13.96 9.15 0.04
CA THR A 109 -14.39 10.40 0.68
C THR A 109 -13.20 11.10 1.32
N TYR A 110 -13.07 12.39 1.04
CA TYR A 110 -12.13 13.31 1.66
C TYR A 110 -12.89 14.48 2.27
N LEU A 111 -12.26 15.17 3.21
CA LEU A 111 -12.70 16.44 3.76
C LEU A 111 -11.80 17.53 3.19
N GLN A 112 -12.40 18.45 2.44
CA GLN A 112 -11.71 19.56 1.79
C GLN A 112 -11.86 20.83 2.62
N ALA A 113 -10.73 21.31 3.13
CA ALA A 113 -10.59 22.63 3.71
C ALA A 113 -10.18 23.64 2.63
N ARG A 114 -10.89 24.76 2.50
CA ARG A 114 -10.49 25.88 1.60
C ARG A 114 -10.19 27.13 2.40
N PHE A 115 -9.13 27.83 2.01
CA PHE A 115 -8.70 29.07 2.65
C PHE A 115 -9.29 30.28 1.92
N ALA A 116 -9.43 31.40 2.64
CA ALA A 116 -9.93 32.64 2.06
C ALA A 116 -8.98 33.15 0.95
N GLU A 117 -9.54 33.77 -0.08
CA GLU A 117 -8.73 34.45 -1.09
C GLU A 117 -7.93 35.60 -0.48
N ALA A 118 -8.55 36.38 0.42
CA ALA A 118 -7.90 37.50 1.10
C ALA A 118 -6.61 37.08 1.82
N ASP A 119 -6.63 35.95 2.54
CA ASP A 119 -5.45 35.43 3.24
C ASP A 119 -4.40 34.86 2.29
N CYS A 120 -4.83 34.21 1.20
CA CYS A 120 -3.93 33.51 0.29
C CYS A 120 -3.32 34.39 -0.81
N ARG A 121 -3.95 35.51 -1.18
CA ARG A 121 -3.55 36.33 -2.34
C ARG A 121 -2.39 37.27 -2.00
N SER A 122 -2.38 37.82 -0.79
CA SER A 122 -1.30 38.65 -0.26
C SER A 122 -0.22 37.84 0.48
N CYS A 123 -0.41 36.53 0.62
CA CYS A 123 0.53 35.67 1.35
C CYS A 123 1.92 35.64 0.66
N PRO A 124 3.01 35.99 1.38
CA PRO A 124 4.35 36.00 0.81
C PRO A 124 4.81 34.60 0.36
N ASP A 125 4.30 33.54 0.99
CA ASP A 125 4.68 32.16 0.68
C ASP A 125 3.78 31.51 -0.37
N ARG A 126 2.94 32.28 -1.07
CA ARG A 126 1.96 31.73 -2.02
C ARG A 126 2.60 30.80 -3.05
N THR A 127 3.76 31.17 -3.58
CA THR A 127 4.50 30.39 -4.58
C THR A 127 4.99 29.04 -4.04
N GLN A 128 5.27 28.94 -2.74
CA GLN A 128 5.62 27.70 -2.04
C GLN A 128 4.36 26.90 -1.64
N CYS A 129 3.23 27.59 -1.42
CA CYS A 129 2.00 26.98 -0.91
C CYS A 129 1.10 26.38 -2.01
N THR A 130 0.93 27.07 -3.13
CA THR A 130 0.03 26.66 -4.22
C THR A 130 0.62 26.97 -5.59
N SER A 131 0.39 26.08 -6.56
CA SER A 131 0.79 26.32 -7.95
C SER A 131 -0.26 27.12 -8.74
N SER A 132 -1.42 27.41 -8.14
CA SER A 132 -2.45 28.20 -8.80
C SER A 132 -2.11 29.69 -8.72
N ALA A 133 -2.09 30.35 -9.88
CA ALA A 133 -1.95 31.80 -9.93
C ALA A 133 -3.13 32.51 -9.25
N THR A 134 -4.36 32.01 -9.43
CA THR A 134 -5.59 32.73 -9.07
C THR A 134 -6.35 32.14 -7.88
N ARG A 135 -6.35 30.81 -7.69
CA ARG A 135 -7.17 30.18 -6.64
C ARG A 135 -6.44 30.17 -5.28
N PRO A 136 -7.16 30.31 -4.16
CA PRO A 136 -6.57 30.12 -2.84
C PRO A 136 -6.13 28.66 -2.63
N ARG A 137 -5.37 28.41 -1.57
CA ARG A 137 -4.99 27.05 -1.19
C ARG A 137 -6.24 26.25 -0.80
N SER A 138 -6.26 24.98 -1.15
CA SER A 138 -7.21 24.01 -0.61
C SER A 138 -6.46 22.74 -0.26
N VAL A 139 -6.83 22.13 0.87
CA VAL A 139 -6.22 20.90 1.38
C VAL A 139 -7.32 19.86 1.55
N ALA A 140 -7.11 18.68 0.99
CA ALA A 140 -8.03 17.55 1.15
C ALA A 140 -7.35 16.47 2.01
N VAL A 141 -7.98 16.16 3.15
CA VAL A 141 -7.56 15.12 4.10
C VAL A 141 -8.57 14.00 4.17
N LEU A 142 -8.15 12.81 4.62
CA LEU A 142 -9.10 11.73 4.88
C LEU A 142 -9.94 12.06 6.13
N PRO A 143 -11.13 11.44 6.30
CA PRO A 143 -11.86 11.50 7.57
C PRO A 143 -10.98 11.10 8.76
N ARG A 144 -11.25 11.67 9.94
CA ARG A 144 -10.40 11.58 11.15
C ARG A 144 -9.85 10.16 11.42
N PRO A 145 -10.65 9.07 11.43
CA PRO A 145 -10.12 7.73 11.72
C PRO A 145 -9.09 7.26 10.68
N LEU A 146 -9.39 7.47 9.40
CA LEU A 146 -8.51 7.07 8.30
C LEU A 146 -7.26 7.95 8.20
N HIS A 147 -7.38 9.24 8.53
CA HIS A 147 -6.24 10.14 8.62
C HIS A 147 -5.27 9.71 9.73
N GLN A 148 -5.78 9.36 10.91
CA GLN A 148 -4.96 8.86 12.02
C GLN A 148 -4.23 7.56 11.64
N ILE A 149 -4.91 6.62 10.98
CA ILE A 149 -4.29 5.39 10.44
C ILE A 149 -3.19 5.73 9.44
N GLN A 150 -3.42 6.68 8.53
CA GLN A 150 -2.41 7.10 7.56
C GLN A 150 -1.17 7.70 8.24
N THR A 151 -1.36 8.61 9.19
CA THR A 151 -0.27 9.28 9.90
C THR A 151 0.53 8.29 10.73
N ARG A 152 -0.14 7.43 11.49
CA ARG A 152 0.51 6.38 12.29
C ARG A 152 1.36 5.46 11.42
N ASN A 153 0.80 4.91 10.33
CA ASN A 153 1.56 4.03 9.44
C ASN A 153 2.79 4.70 8.83
N ARG A 154 2.72 6.01 8.52
CA ARG A 154 3.86 6.77 8.01
C ARG A 154 4.97 6.94 9.07
N LEU A 155 4.59 7.12 10.33
CA LEU A 155 5.55 7.17 11.44
C LEU A 155 6.17 5.80 11.68
N ASP A 156 5.34 4.75 11.73
CA ASP A 156 5.78 3.38 11.97
C ASP A 156 6.80 2.94 10.89
N GLN A 157 6.57 3.28 9.62
CA GLN A 157 7.49 3.01 8.50
C GLN A 157 8.90 3.57 8.66
N GLN A 158 9.08 4.65 9.43
CA GLN A 158 10.40 5.23 9.70
C GLN A 158 11.19 4.43 10.74
N THR A 159 10.54 3.52 11.48
CA THR A 159 11.17 2.74 12.53
C THR A 159 11.92 1.54 11.95
N GLU A 160 13.08 1.20 12.55
CA GLU A 160 13.82 -0.01 12.16
C GLU A 160 13.01 -1.29 12.40
N GLN A 161 12.20 -1.32 13.46
CA GLN A 161 11.36 -2.46 13.80
C GLN A 161 10.39 -2.77 12.64
N TRP A 162 9.69 -1.75 12.15
CA TRP A 162 8.78 -1.91 11.02
C TRP A 162 9.51 -2.39 9.76
N GLN A 163 10.67 -1.82 9.47
CA GLN A 163 11.48 -2.21 8.29
C GLN A 163 11.94 -3.66 8.36
N ARG A 164 12.32 -4.14 9.56
CA ARG A 164 12.68 -5.54 9.80
C ARG A 164 11.47 -6.47 9.61
N SER A 165 10.30 -6.11 10.15
CA SER A 165 9.06 -6.89 9.92
C SER A 165 8.70 -6.94 8.43
N TYR A 166 8.77 -5.81 7.74
CA TYR A 166 8.43 -5.71 6.32
C TYR A 166 9.43 -6.43 5.40
N ALA A 167 10.67 -6.67 5.83
CA ALA A 167 11.70 -7.33 5.00
C ALA A 167 11.28 -8.72 4.48
N ILE A 168 10.38 -9.42 5.19
CA ILE A 168 9.85 -10.73 4.76
C ILE A 168 9.14 -10.67 3.40
N ARG A 169 8.60 -9.50 3.02
CA ARG A 169 7.94 -9.25 1.73
C ARG A 169 8.81 -9.67 0.55
N ALA A 170 10.14 -9.52 0.65
CA ALA A 170 11.07 -9.95 -0.40
C ALA A 170 10.99 -11.46 -0.74
N GLY A 171 10.47 -12.29 0.18
CA GLY A 171 10.27 -13.71 -0.04
C GLY A 171 9.23 -14.06 -1.11
N ILE A 172 8.29 -13.15 -1.41
CA ILE A 172 7.23 -13.43 -2.39
C ILE A 172 7.79 -13.60 -3.81
N GLU A 173 8.86 -12.88 -4.17
CA GLU A 173 9.46 -12.93 -5.51
C GLU A 173 9.96 -14.33 -5.88
N ALA A 174 10.54 -15.03 -4.92
CA ALA A 174 10.99 -16.42 -5.12
C ALA A 174 9.79 -17.35 -5.35
N THR A 175 8.68 -17.11 -4.64
CA THR A 175 7.42 -17.86 -4.82
C THR A 175 6.80 -17.60 -6.18
N LEU A 176 6.70 -16.34 -6.60
CA LEU A 176 6.18 -15.98 -7.91
C LEU A 176 7.06 -16.56 -9.03
N SER A 177 8.39 -16.44 -8.91
CA SER A 177 9.34 -16.99 -9.86
C SER A 177 9.22 -18.51 -10.00
N GLN A 178 9.09 -19.24 -8.88
CA GLN A 178 8.88 -20.69 -8.89
C GLN A 178 7.57 -21.07 -9.61
N ASN A 179 6.46 -20.42 -9.26
CA ASN A 179 5.17 -20.68 -9.90
C ASN A 179 5.20 -20.38 -11.41
N VAL A 180 5.84 -19.28 -11.82
CA VAL A 180 5.94 -18.89 -13.23
C VAL A 180 6.87 -19.82 -14.01
N ARG A 181 8.09 -20.06 -13.53
CA ARG A 181 9.16 -20.70 -14.30
C ARG A 181 9.14 -22.22 -14.19
N VAL A 182 8.82 -22.76 -13.02
CA VAL A 182 8.80 -24.22 -12.78
C VAL A 182 7.43 -24.79 -13.09
N HIS A 183 6.37 -24.13 -12.62
CA HIS A 183 5.00 -24.66 -12.74
C HIS A 183 4.18 -24.06 -13.89
N GLY A 184 4.77 -23.14 -14.68
CA GLY A 184 4.14 -22.63 -15.90
C GLY A 184 2.90 -21.75 -15.68
N LEU A 185 2.79 -21.07 -14.52
CA LEU A 185 1.60 -20.31 -14.11
C LEU A 185 1.07 -19.32 -15.17
N ARG A 186 1.94 -18.78 -16.05
CA ARG A 186 1.55 -17.80 -17.07
C ARG A 186 0.71 -18.36 -18.22
N ARG A 187 0.56 -19.68 -18.34
CA ARG A 187 -0.17 -20.31 -19.46
C ARG A 187 -1.18 -21.31 -18.92
N SER A 188 -2.46 -21.07 -19.18
CA SER A 188 -3.49 -22.08 -18.96
C SER A 188 -3.64 -22.97 -20.19
N ARG A 189 -3.70 -24.29 -19.99
CA ARG A 189 -4.01 -25.26 -21.07
C ARG A 189 -5.48 -25.21 -21.47
N TYR A 190 -6.33 -24.69 -20.60
CA TYR A 190 -7.78 -24.67 -20.76
C TYR A 190 -8.28 -23.27 -21.06
N ARG A 191 -9.44 -23.19 -21.71
CA ARG A 191 -10.20 -21.95 -21.89
C ARG A 191 -11.31 -21.89 -20.84
N GLY A 192 -11.53 -20.69 -20.29
CA GLY A 192 -12.57 -20.41 -19.30
C GLY A 192 -12.08 -20.46 -17.85
N LEU A 193 -12.59 -19.55 -17.03
CA LEU A 193 -12.13 -19.29 -15.66
C LEU A 193 -12.16 -20.54 -14.77
N ALA A 194 -13.24 -21.31 -14.80
CA ALA A 194 -13.39 -22.48 -13.93
C ALA A 194 -12.26 -23.51 -14.15
N ARG A 195 -11.94 -23.83 -15.41
CA ARG A 195 -10.87 -24.78 -15.73
C ARG A 195 -9.49 -24.20 -15.46
N THR A 196 -9.31 -22.91 -15.72
CA THR A 196 -8.07 -22.20 -15.37
C THR A 196 -7.86 -22.16 -13.86
N HIS A 197 -8.92 -21.98 -13.07
CA HIS A 197 -8.86 -21.97 -11.61
C HIS A 197 -8.38 -23.32 -11.06
N VAL A 198 -8.93 -24.44 -11.56
CA VAL A 198 -8.44 -25.78 -11.20
C VAL A 198 -6.95 -25.92 -11.48
N GLN A 199 -6.47 -25.44 -12.63
CA GLN A 199 -5.04 -25.45 -12.92
C GLN A 199 -4.24 -24.59 -11.92
N HIS A 200 -4.70 -23.38 -11.59
CA HIS A 200 -4.02 -22.53 -10.61
C HIS A 200 -3.96 -23.15 -9.21
N VAL A 201 -5.04 -23.81 -8.77
CA VAL A 201 -5.07 -24.56 -7.49
C VAL A 201 -4.04 -25.69 -7.52
N LEU A 202 -4.01 -26.50 -8.58
CA LEU A 202 -3.01 -27.58 -8.74
C LEU A 202 -1.58 -27.04 -8.79
N THR A 203 -1.34 -25.91 -9.46
CA THR A 203 -0.05 -25.22 -9.44
C THR A 203 0.34 -24.78 -8.03
N ALA A 204 -0.61 -24.22 -7.27
CA ALA A 204 -0.36 -23.82 -5.89
C ALA A 204 -0.04 -25.00 -4.98
N MET A 205 -0.77 -26.11 -5.14
CA MET A 205 -0.51 -27.37 -4.44
C MET A 205 0.88 -27.93 -4.80
N ALA A 206 1.25 -27.96 -6.08
CA ALA A 206 2.56 -28.43 -6.52
C ALA A 206 3.71 -27.60 -5.91
N CYS A 207 3.55 -26.28 -5.85
CA CYS A 207 4.53 -25.40 -5.20
C CYS A 207 4.64 -25.67 -3.69
N ASN A 208 3.51 -25.90 -3.01
CA ASN A 208 3.52 -26.27 -1.58
C ASN A 208 4.26 -27.60 -1.36
N VAL A 209 3.93 -28.64 -2.14
CA VAL A 209 4.55 -29.97 -2.02
C VAL A 209 6.05 -29.90 -2.29
N ALA A 210 6.48 -29.20 -3.35
CA ALA A 210 7.90 -29.03 -3.65
C ALA A 210 8.64 -28.35 -2.49
N ARG A 211 8.05 -27.33 -1.86
CA ARG A 211 8.67 -26.63 -0.72
C ARG A 211 8.72 -27.46 0.54
N ILE A 212 7.70 -28.28 0.80
CA ILE A 212 7.70 -29.21 1.93
C ILE A 212 8.79 -30.27 1.71
N ALA A 213 8.90 -30.82 0.50
CA ALA A 213 9.96 -31.76 0.15
C ALA A 213 11.36 -31.12 0.33
N ASP A 214 11.59 -29.92 -0.22
CA ASP A 214 12.84 -29.18 -0.05
C ASP A 214 13.18 -28.91 1.43
N TRP A 215 12.16 -28.67 2.26
CA TRP A 215 12.33 -28.43 3.70
C TRP A 215 12.69 -29.72 4.46
N ILE A 216 12.07 -30.86 4.11
CA ILE A 216 12.35 -32.17 4.71
C ILE A 216 13.73 -32.68 4.29
N ASP A 217 14.14 -32.48 3.04
CA ASP A 217 15.33 -33.12 2.46
C ASP A 217 16.65 -32.64 3.08
N THR A 218 16.65 -31.58 3.91
CA THR A 218 17.78 -31.03 4.71
C THR A 218 19.16 -30.95 4.01
N ALA A 219 19.25 -31.09 2.69
CA ALA A 219 20.51 -30.95 1.98
C ALA A 219 20.94 -29.47 2.06
N PRO A 220 22.21 -29.16 2.37
CA PRO A 220 22.66 -27.78 2.48
C PRO A 220 22.37 -27.07 1.17
N ARG A 221 21.45 -26.10 1.23
CA ARG A 221 21.02 -25.32 0.06
C ARG A 221 22.25 -24.89 -0.72
N THR A 222 22.29 -25.25 -2.00
CA THR A 222 23.28 -24.77 -2.95
C THR A 222 23.48 -23.27 -2.71
N ARG A 223 24.75 -22.87 -2.49
CA ARG A 223 25.16 -21.49 -2.26
C ARG A 223 24.38 -20.59 -3.23
N ARG A 224 23.60 -19.64 -2.71
CA ARG A 224 22.89 -18.64 -3.53
C ARG A 224 23.91 -18.09 -4.53
N ARG A 225 23.69 -18.32 -5.84
CA ARG A 225 24.51 -17.70 -6.88
C ARG A 225 24.54 -16.20 -6.56
N ALA A 226 25.74 -15.62 -6.50
CA ALA A 226 25.88 -14.20 -6.27
C ALA A 226 25.02 -13.46 -7.30
N THR A 227 24.22 -12.49 -6.84
CA THR A 227 23.51 -11.62 -7.76
C THR A 227 24.55 -10.87 -8.58
N TYR A 228 24.22 -10.52 -9.83
CA TYR A 228 25.14 -9.75 -10.70
C TYR A 228 25.64 -8.48 -9.99
N PHE A 229 24.76 -7.82 -9.23
CA PHE A 229 25.10 -6.68 -8.39
C PHE A 229 26.13 -7.00 -7.30
N ARG A 230 25.98 -8.12 -6.58
CA ARG A 230 26.97 -8.56 -5.58
C ARG A 230 28.31 -8.86 -6.23
N THR A 231 28.31 -9.50 -7.40
CA THR A 231 29.53 -9.76 -8.17
C THR A 231 30.22 -8.47 -8.60
N LEU A 232 29.46 -7.44 -9.01
CA LEU A 232 29.99 -6.12 -9.34
C LEU A 232 30.61 -5.42 -8.11
N CYS A 233 29.90 -5.38 -6.98
CA CYS A 233 30.43 -4.74 -5.76
C CYS A 233 31.68 -5.43 -5.21
N SER A 234 31.81 -6.74 -5.41
CA SER A 234 32.99 -7.52 -4.99
C SER A 234 34.15 -7.49 -5.98
N ALA A 235 33.93 -7.02 -7.22
CA ALA A 235 34.99 -6.88 -8.24
C ALA A 235 35.68 -5.51 -8.18
N THR A 236 35.10 -4.55 -7.48
CA THR A 236 35.60 -3.18 -7.31
C THR A 236 36.31 -2.95 -5.96
N ALA A 237 36.53 -3.99 -5.17
CA ALA A 237 37.27 -3.99 -3.90
C ALA A 237 38.56 -4.79 -4.05
#